data_AF-A0A8H7N1Y5-F1
#
_entry.id   AF-A0A8H7N1Y5-F1
#
_cell.length_a   1.000
_cell.length_b   1.000
_cell.length_c   1.000
_cell.angle_alpha   90.00
_cell.angle_beta   90.00
_cell.angle_gamma   90.00
#
_symmetry.space_group_name_H-M   'P 1'
#
loop_
_entity.id
_entity.type
_entity.pdbx_description
1 polymer ?
#
loop_
_entity_poly.entity_id
_entity_poly.type
_entity_poly.pdbx_seq_one_letter_code
_entity_poly.pdbx_strand_id
1 'polypeptide(L)'
;MRVFAPLFLAHLALAAPSSLHQVREQVASKYIVKLKDSPEISTFDDILSSLSVKVENTYEGIFNGFAATLDASALEKLRGHPSVDYIEEDSVISIDSLVTEPTSRWNLARISHRARGATNYIYDDSAGSGTCVYIVGTGIETTHPQFGGRAFAGANFAGGTNNDGNGHGTAMAGVVGSILYGVAKQTTLIGVKVLSDSGSGTVSNLLSGLSWITSDATTRSCPKGVMVLVALGGGYSSSVNAAVAALVSGNKFVAVHAGNDAAPMWVIILLHRNLRLAPLEGLLPTIQSALQATLGLCLIYGLLARAFLLLILMVARQLFPDHWQQLTLLG
;
A
#
# COMPACT_ATOMS: atom_id res chain seq x y z
N MET A 1 52.27 -33.64 40.00
CA MET A 1 51.06 -32.81 39.77
C MET A 1 51.30 -32.01 38.50
N ARG A 2 50.79 -32.46 37.35
CA ARG A 2 50.96 -31.79 36.05
C ARG A 2 49.72 -30.92 35.81
N VAL A 3 49.90 -29.61 35.76
CA VAL A 3 48.83 -28.65 35.46
C VAL A 3 48.74 -28.52 33.95
N PHE A 4 47.61 -28.94 33.36
CA PHE A 4 47.24 -28.62 31.99
C PHE A 4 46.50 -27.28 31.98
N ALA A 5 47.08 -26.27 31.34
CA ALA A 5 46.38 -25.03 31.03
C ALA A 5 45.64 -25.22 29.68
N PRO A 6 44.32 -25.02 29.60
CA PRO A 6 43.63 -25.08 28.33
C PRO A 6 43.90 -23.79 27.53
N LEU A 7 44.47 -23.95 26.34
CA LEU A 7 44.54 -22.89 25.34
C LEU A 7 43.12 -22.63 24.82
N PHE A 8 42.49 -21.51 25.21
CA PHE A 8 41.28 -21.03 24.55
C PHE A 8 41.68 -20.41 23.20
N LEU A 9 41.43 -21.11 22.10
CA LEU A 9 41.40 -20.50 20.77
C LEU A 9 40.18 -19.59 20.68
N ALA A 10 40.39 -18.29 20.92
CA ALA A 10 39.42 -17.26 20.55
C ALA A 10 39.21 -17.32 19.03
N HIS A 11 38.07 -17.86 18.61
CA HIS A 11 37.64 -17.74 17.23
C HIS A 11 37.26 -16.28 17.00
N LEU A 12 38.10 -15.53 16.27
CA LEU A 12 37.69 -14.28 15.65
C LEU A 12 36.61 -14.64 14.63
N ALA A 13 35.34 -14.60 15.05
CA ALA A 13 34.22 -14.63 14.14
C ALA A 13 34.26 -13.33 13.32
N LEU A 14 34.74 -13.42 12.07
CA LEU A 14 34.67 -12.31 11.13
C LEU A 14 33.20 -12.04 10.85
N ALA A 15 32.68 -10.91 11.32
CA ALA A 15 31.30 -10.52 11.07
C ALA A 15 31.06 -10.45 9.55
N ALA A 16 29.92 -11.00 9.10
CA ALA A 16 29.55 -10.91 7.69
C ALA A 16 29.42 -9.44 7.26
N PRO A 17 29.83 -9.09 6.03
CA PRO A 17 29.67 -7.73 5.53
C PRO A 17 28.19 -7.34 5.52
N SER A 18 27.92 -6.08 5.84
CA SER A 18 26.58 -5.50 5.82
C SER A 18 25.95 -5.55 4.42
N SER A 19 24.62 -5.58 4.40
CA SER A 19 23.85 -5.66 3.16
C SER A 19 24.00 -4.39 2.33
N LEU A 20 24.09 -4.57 1.01
CA LEU A 20 23.98 -3.50 0.04
C LEU A 20 22.57 -3.55 -0.58
N HIS A 21 21.77 -2.51 -0.35
CA HIS A 21 20.45 -2.35 -0.95
C HIS A 21 20.58 -1.57 -2.25
N GLN A 22 20.11 -2.17 -3.34
CA GLN A 22 20.13 -1.56 -4.65
C GLN A 22 18.80 -0.86 -4.95
N VAL A 23 18.88 0.26 -5.66
CA VAL A 23 17.73 1.08 -6.03
C VAL A 23 17.57 1.13 -7.55
N ARG A 24 16.36 1.46 -8.01
CA ARG A 24 16.05 1.42 -9.45
C ARG A 24 16.69 2.59 -10.23
N GLU A 25 16.73 3.77 -9.63
CA GLU A 25 17.23 5.01 -10.24
C GLU A 25 18.40 5.56 -9.42
N GLN A 26 19.50 4.82 -9.43
CA GLN A 26 20.68 5.12 -8.65
C GLN A 26 21.34 6.44 -9.10
N VAL A 27 21.76 7.24 -8.11
CA VAL A 27 22.76 8.30 -8.30
C VAL A 27 24.14 7.65 -8.26
N ALA A 28 24.86 7.70 -9.39
CA ALA A 28 26.11 6.97 -9.55
C ALA A 28 27.12 7.26 -8.43
N SER A 29 27.68 6.18 -7.86
CA SER A 29 28.69 6.21 -6.78
C SER A 29 28.25 6.89 -5.49
N LYS A 30 26.95 7.16 -5.32
CA LYS A 30 26.40 7.79 -4.11
C LYS A 30 25.61 6.78 -3.29
N TYR A 31 25.84 6.80 -1.99
CA TYR A 31 25.30 5.83 -1.06
C TYR A 31 24.81 6.49 0.23
N ILE A 32 23.76 5.91 0.80
CA ILE A 32 23.27 6.15 2.14
C ILE A 32 23.76 5.03 3.04
N VAL A 33 24.53 5.37 4.07
CA VAL A 33 25.10 4.41 5.03
C VAL A 33 24.34 4.53 6.34
N LYS A 34 23.61 3.48 6.73
CA LYS A 34 22.96 3.39 8.04
C LYS A 34 23.93 2.84 9.07
N LEU A 35 24.01 3.54 10.20
CA LEU A 35 24.76 3.08 11.37
C LEU A 35 23.84 2.39 12.38
N LYS A 36 24.39 1.49 13.18
CA LYS A 36 23.69 0.89 14.33
C LYS A 36 23.41 1.94 15.40
N ASP A 37 22.39 1.73 16.23
CA ASP A 37 21.85 2.75 17.16
C ASP A 37 22.78 3.19 18.30
N SER A 38 23.93 2.53 18.47
CA SER A 38 24.99 2.93 19.41
C SER A 38 26.36 2.78 18.74
N PRO A 39 26.71 3.65 17.79
CA PRO A 39 28.07 3.66 17.27
C PRO A 39 29.01 4.14 18.39
N GLU A 40 30.19 3.55 18.55
CA GLU A 40 31.25 4.22 19.31
C GLU A 40 31.65 5.48 18.54
N ILE A 41 30.97 6.60 18.82
CA ILE A 41 31.02 7.85 18.05
C ILE A 41 32.46 8.34 17.85
N SER A 42 33.35 8.10 18.81
CA SER A 42 34.77 8.47 18.72
C SER A 42 35.56 7.71 17.66
N THR A 43 35.11 6.54 17.21
CA THR A 43 35.78 5.76 16.14
C THR A 43 35.33 6.17 14.74
N PHE A 44 34.21 6.87 14.62
CA PHE A 44 33.53 7.08 13.35
C PHE A 44 34.15 8.21 12.51
N ASP A 45 34.50 9.33 13.15
CA ASP A 45 35.24 10.42 12.50
C ASP A 45 36.64 9.97 12.04
N ASP A 46 37.27 9.06 12.78
CA ASP A 46 38.57 8.46 12.42
C ASP A 46 38.48 7.55 11.18
N ILE A 47 37.34 6.87 10.98
CA ILE A 47 37.10 6.03 9.79
C ILE A 47 36.82 6.90 8.57
N LEU A 48 35.97 7.91 8.72
CA LEU A 48 35.65 8.83 7.61
C LEU A 48 36.91 9.58 7.14
N SER A 49 37.75 10.01 8.07
CA SER A 49 39.03 10.67 7.77
C SER A 49 40.05 9.72 7.15
N SER A 50 40.17 8.47 7.61
CA SER A 50 41.11 7.49 7.05
C SER A 50 40.71 6.95 5.67
N LEU A 51 39.41 6.93 5.35
CA LEU A 51 38.92 6.45 4.05
C LEU A 51 38.89 7.55 2.97
N SER A 52 39.25 8.79 3.29
CA SER A 52 39.13 9.94 2.37
C SER A 52 37.74 10.07 1.75
N VAL A 53 36.71 9.63 2.48
CA VAL A 53 35.34 9.61 1.99
C VAL A 53 34.76 11.01 2.08
N LYS A 54 34.25 11.50 0.97
CA LYS A 54 33.53 12.78 0.95
C LYS A 54 32.10 12.56 1.44
N VAL A 55 31.91 12.77 2.75
CA VAL A 55 30.58 12.84 3.35
C VAL A 55 29.88 14.11 2.90
N GLU A 56 28.69 13.97 2.36
CA GLU A 56 27.85 15.10 1.93
C GLU A 56 26.94 15.56 3.06
N ASN A 57 26.24 14.61 3.69
CA ASN A 57 25.29 14.87 4.76
C ASN A 57 25.46 13.84 5.88
N THR A 58 25.30 14.27 7.13
CA THR A 58 25.19 13.40 8.30
C THR A 58 23.79 13.56 8.89
N TYR A 59 23.23 12.45 9.38
CA TYR A 59 21.88 12.38 9.88
C TYR A 59 21.88 11.83 11.31
N GLU A 60 21.11 12.45 12.20
CA GLU A 60 20.96 12.05 13.60
C GLU A 60 19.48 12.06 14.02
N GLY A 61 19.12 11.20 14.97
CA GLY A 61 17.78 11.15 15.55
C GLY A 61 16.85 10.17 14.82
N ILE A 62 16.24 10.63 13.73
CA ILE A 62 15.25 9.80 12.96
C ILE A 62 15.96 8.72 12.14
N PHE A 63 17.18 9.02 11.71
CA PHE A 63 18.03 8.14 10.90
C PHE A 63 19.48 8.40 11.30
N ASN A 64 20.11 7.47 12.01
CA ASN A 64 21.55 7.58 12.34
C ASN A 64 22.37 7.03 11.18
N GLY A 65 23.06 7.91 10.45
CA GLY A 65 23.80 7.55 9.25
C GLY A 65 24.33 8.75 8.48
N PHE A 66 24.82 8.52 7.27
CA PHE A 66 25.35 9.58 6.41
C PHE A 66 25.18 9.26 4.93
N ALA A 67 25.22 10.29 4.10
CA ALA A 67 25.30 10.17 2.65
C ALA A 67 26.72 10.49 2.18
N ALA A 68 27.29 9.66 1.31
CA ALA A 68 28.63 9.86 0.79
C ALA A 68 28.79 9.37 -0.64
N THR A 69 29.76 9.96 -1.35
CA THR A 69 30.28 9.36 -2.58
C THR A 69 31.34 8.32 -2.19
N LEU A 70 31.13 7.06 -2.59
CA LEU A 70 32.03 5.95 -2.28
C LEU A 70 32.59 5.36 -3.58
N ASP A 71 33.91 5.16 -3.63
CA ASP A 71 34.50 4.26 -4.61
C ASP A 71 34.34 2.79 -4.16
N ALA A 72 34.69 1.86 -5.04
CA ALA A 72 34.55 0.43 -4.77
C ALA A 72 35.35 -0.04 -3.53
N SER A 73 36.50 0.60 -3.24
CA SER A 73 37.33 0.23 -2.09
C SER A 73 36.72 0.73 -0.78
N ALA A 74 36.25 1.98 -0.75
CA ALA A 74 35.58 2.58 0.39
C ALA A 74 34.26 1.87 0.70
N LEU A 75 33.50 1.52 -0.34
CA LEU A 75 32.26 0.76 -0.20
C LEU A 75 32.51 -0.58 0.49
N GLU A 76 33.45 -1.39 0.00
CA GLU A 76 33.74 -2.71 0.59
C GLU A 76 34.28 -2.61 2.03
N LYS A 77 35.10 -1.59 2.33
CA LYS A 77 35.59 -1.36 3.70
C LYS A 77 34.46 -0.97 4.65
N LEU A 78 33.55 -0.09 4.24
CA LEU A 78 32.38 0.29 5.04
C LEU A 78 31.43 -0.90 5.22
N ARG A 79 31.27 -1.76 4.19
CA ARG A 79 30.46 -2.97 4.31
C ARG A 79 30.99 -3.90 5.39
N GLY A 80 32.31 -4.03 5.53
CA GLY A 80 32.95 -4.83 6.57
C GLY A 80 32.99 -4.17 7.96
N HIS A 81 32.52 -2.94 8.11
CA HIS A 81 32.71 -2.19 9.35
C HIS A 81 31.64 -2.54 10.42
N PRO A 82 32.04 -2.84 11.68
CA PRO A 82 31.10 -3.28 12.73
C PRO A 82 30.00 -2.28 13.08
N SER A 83 30.25 -0.98 12.89
CA SER A 83 29.28 0.10 13.17
C SER A 83 28.24 0.29 12.07
N VAL A 84 28.44 -0.28 10.87
CA VAL A 84 27.50 -0.18 9.75
C VAL A 84 26.43 -1.26 9.88
N ASP A 85 25.17 -0.85 9.74
CA ASP A 85 24.01 -1.74 9.72
C ASP A 85 23.75 -2.21 8.28
N TYR A 86 23.53 -1.27 7.38
CA TYR A 86 23.41 -1.50 5.94
C TYR A 86 23.91 -0.30 5.14
N ILE A 87 24.17 -0.53 3.85
CA ILE A 87 24.44 0.50 2.87
C ILE A 87 23.35 0.40 1.79
N GLU A 88 22.85 1.54 1.34
CA GLU A 88 21.86 1.65 0.28
C GLU A 88 22.39 2.59 -0.82
N GLU A 89 22.14 2.26 -2.07
CA GLU A 89 22.40 3.18 -3.19
C GLU A 89 21.50 4.42 -3.07
N ASP A 90 22.06 5.62 -3.20
CA ASP A 90 21.23 6.83 -3.23
C ASP A 90 20.42 6.86 -4.53
N SER A 91 19.21 7.41 -4.48
CA SER A 91 18.28 7.42 -5.61
C SER A 91 17.73 8.81 -5.89
N VAL A 92 17.36 9.04 -7.15
CA VAL A 92 16.68 10.27 -7.54
C VAL A 92 15.27 10.26 -6.95
N ILE A 93 14.95 11.29 -6.14
CA ILE A 93 13.57 11.62 -5.78
C ILE A 93 13.07 12.73 -6.71
N SER A 94 11.88 12.56 -7.27
CA SER A 94 11.26 13.52 -8.19
C SER A 94 9.87 13.92 -7.70
N ILE A 95 9.38 15.08 -8.17
CA ILE A 95 7.99 15.48 -7.95
C ILE A 95 7.08 14.77 -8.94
N ASP A 96 5.93 14.31 -8.46
CA ASP A 96 4.88 13.77 -9.33
C ASP A 96 4.34 14.88 -10.25
N SER A 97 4.19 14.58 -11.54
CA SER A 97 3.56 15.50 -12.48
C SER A 97 2.05 15.41 -12.35
N LEU A 98 1.37 16.52 -12.08
CA LEU A 98 -0.07 16.54 -11.83
C LEU A 98 -0.85 17.06 -13.04
N VAL A 99 -1.97 16.39 -13.33
CA VAL A 99 -2.98 16.82 -14.30
C VAL A 99 -4.16 17.41 -13.54
N THR A 100 -4.73 18.49 -14.08
CA THR A 100 -5.95 19.11 -13.55
C THR A 100 -7.07 19.03 -14.58
N GLU A 101 -8.14 18.32 -14.26
CA GLU A 101 -9.42 18.42 -14.95
C GLU A 101 -10.21 19.60 -14.35
N PRO A 102 -10.41 20.71 -15.08
CA PRO A 102 -10.96 21.94 -14.52
C PRO A 102 -12.42 21.80 -14.05
N THR A 103 -13.18 20.90 -14.68
CA THR A 103 -14.54 20.55 -14.27
C THR A 103 -14.67 19.03 -14.26
N SER A 104 -14.88 18.46 -13.07
CA SER A 104 -15.03 17.02 -12.91
C SER A 104 -16.31 16.70 -12.12
N ARG A 105 -16.60 15.40 -11.98
CA ARG A 105 -17.72 14.94 -11.16
C ARG A 105 -17.41 15.19 -9.68
N TRP A 106 -18.45 15.46 -8.90
CA TRP A 106 -18.32 15.82 -7.49
C TRP A 106 -17.49 14.80 -6.69
N ASN A 107 -17.58 13.51 -7.02
CA ASN A 107 -16.85 12.43 -6.37
C ASN A 107 -15.34 12.49 -6.67
N LEU A 108 -14.96 12.77 -7.92
CA LEU A 108 -13.54 12.91 -8.31
C LEU A 108 -12.91 14.17 -7.70
N ALA A 109 -13.64 15.28 -7.71
CA ALA A 109 -13.20 16.50 -7.02
C ALA A 109 -13.08 16.28 -5.51
N ARG A 110 -14.02 15.52 -4.91
CA ARG A 110 -14.00 15.19 -3.49
C ARG A 110 -12.77 14.37 -3.10
N ILE A 111 -12.37 13.36 -3.87
CA ILE A 111 -11.23 12.49 -3.49
C ILE A 111 -9.87 13.16 -3.67
N SER A 112 -9.76 14.18 -4.53
CA SER A 112 -8.49 14.88 -4.80
C SER A 112 -8.21 16.07 -3.88
N HIS A 113 -9.20 16.51 -3.09
CA HIS A 113 -9.07 17.71 -2.26
C HIS A 113 -9.36 17.44 -0.78
N ARG A 114 -8.62 18.10 0.11
CA ARG A 114 -8.95 18.12 1.55
C ARG A 114 -10.07 19.11 1.86
N ALA A 115 -10.01 20.30 1.27
CA ALA A 115 -11.02 21.33 1.39
C ALA A 115 -12.32 20.93 0.68
N ARG A 116 -13.46 21.42 1.20
CA ARG A 116 -14.77 21.24 0.56
C ARG A 116 -14.94 22.23 -0.60
N GLY A 117 -15.87 21.92 -1.50
CA GLY A 117 -16.27 22.84 -2.58
C GLY A 117 -15.40 22.80 -3.84
N ALA A 118 -14.40 21.92 -3.90
CA ALA A 118 -13.63 21.71 -5.12
C ALA A 118 -14.53 21.18 -6.25
N THR A 119 -14.27 21.65 -7.47
CA THR A 119 -14.98 21.27 -8.70
C THR A 119 -14.04 20.61 -9.72
N ASN A 120 -12.75 20.78 -9.55
CA ASN A 120 -11.69 20.19 -10.37
C ASN A 120 -11.22 18.85 -9.79
N TYR A 121 -10.69 17.99 -10.64
CA TYR A 121 -10.01 16.75 -10.24
C TYR A 121 -8.52 16.87 -10.53
N ILE A 122 -7.70 16.77 -9.48
CA ILE A 122 -6.24 16.78 -9.59
C ILE A 122 -5.74 15.36 -9.34
N TYR A 123 -4.92 14.83 -10.25
CA TYR A 123 -4.38 13.49 -10.18
C TYR A 123 -3.01 13.41 -10.85
N ASP A 124 -2.25 12.36 -10.54
CA ASP A 124 -0.95 12.07 -11.16
C ASP A 124 -1.10 11.80 -12.66
N ASP A 125 -0.19 12.31 -13.48
CA ASP A 125 -0.23 12.22 -14.93
C ASP A 125 -0.17 10.79 -15.47
N SER A 126 0.38 9.84 -14.70
CA SER A 126 0.32 8.43 -15.06
C SER A 126 -1.10 7.89 -15.05
N ALA A 127 -2.00 8.53 -14.30
CA ALA A 127 -3.41 8.17 -14.18
C ALA A 127 -3.63 6.68 -13.85
N GLY A 128 -2.70 6.06 -13.11
CA GLY A 128 -2.72 4.63 -12.79
C GLY A 128 -2.13 3.71 -13.86
N SER A 129 -1.47 4.24 -14.89
CA SER A 129 -0.74 3.46 -15.89
C SER A 129 0.29 2.55 -15.24
N GLY A 130 0.35 1.29 -15.68
CA GLY A 130 1.19 0.26 -15.09
C GLY A 130 0.62 -0.40 -13.83
N THR A 131 -0.61 -0.06 -13.42
CA THR A 131 -1.36 -0.79 -12.38
C THR A 131 -2.42 -1.70 -13.00
N CYS A 132 -2.81 -2.72 -12.25
CA CYS A 132 -3.91 -3.63 -12.60
C CYS A 132 -4.93 -3.67 -11.46
N VAL A 133 -6.22 -3.56 -11.80
CA VAL A 133 -7.32 -3.69 -10.84
C VAL A 133 -8.21 -4.86 -11.22
N TYR A 134 -8.29 -5.84 -10.34
CA TYR A 134 -9.26 -6.92 -10.42
C TYR A 134 -10.60 -6.47 -9.87
N ILE A 135 -11.66 -6.60 -10.67
CA ILE A 135 -13.03 -6.29 -10.29
C ILE A 135 -13.74 -7.62 -10.04
N VAL A 136 -13.90 -7.97 -8.76
CA VAL A 136 -14.55 -9.21 -8.33
C VAL A 136 -16.05 -8.95 -8.15
N GLY A 137 -16.87 -9.52 -9.02
CA GLY A 137 -18.30 -9.23 -9.05
C GLY A 137 -19.05 -9.99 -10.15
N THR A 138 -19.88 -9.28 -10.92
CA THR A 138 -20.72 -9.84 -11.99
C THR A 138 -20.01 -9.96 -13.35
N GLY A 139 -18.73 -9.56 -13.44
CA GLY A 139 -17.97 -9.48 -14.69
C GLY A 139 -17.69 -8.03 -15.10
N ILE A 140 -17.17 -7.85 -16.31
CA ILE A 140 -17.01 -6.53 -16.95
C ILE A 140 -17.43 -6.65 -18.42
N GLU A 141 -18.18 -5.68 -18.94
CA GLU A 141 -18.35 -5.46 -20.38
C GLU A 141 -17.05 -4.89 -20.96
N THR A 142 -16.14 -5.78 -21.37
CA THR A 142 -14.77 -5.41 -21.77
C THR A 142 -14.71 -4.53 -23.01
N THR A 143 -15.75 -4.60 -23.85
CA THR A 143 -15.84 -3.82 -25.10
C THR A 143 -16.39 -2.41 -24.87
N HIS A 144 -16.76 -2.06 -23.64
CA HIS A 144 -17.35 -0.75 -23.36
C HIS A 144 -16.37 0.39 -23.74
N PRO A 145 -16.78 1.38 -24.56
CA PRO A 145 -15.86 2.39 -25.11
C PRO A 145 -15.08 3.19 -24.07
N GLN A 146 -15.68 3.37 -22.88
CA GLN A 146 -15.03 4.06 -21.76
C GLN A 146 -13.79 3.35 -21.19
N PHE A 147 -13.55 2.08 -21.52
CA PHE A 147 -12.34 1.37 -21.11
C PHE A 147 -11.22 1.45 -22.14
N GLY A 148 -11.51 1.86 -23.39
CA GLY A 148 -10.49 2.08 -24.43
C GLY A 148 -9.57 0.88 -24.66
N GLY A 149 -10.07 -0.35 -24.54
CA GLY A 149 -9.29 -1.58 -24.68
C GLY A 149 -8.47 -2.00 -23.46
N ARG A 150 -8.59 -1.30 -22.32
CA ARG A 150 -7.87 -1.62 -21.06
C ARG A 150 -8.62 -2.62 -20.17
N ALA A 151 -9.80 -3.07 -20.56
CA ALA A 151 -10.60 -4.04 -19.81
C ALA A 151 -10.48 -5.44 -20.41
N PHE A 152 -10.21 -6.43 -19.56
CA PHE A 152 -10.03 -7.82 -19.95
C PHE A 152 -10.94 -8.74 -19.13
N ALA A 153 -11.44 -9.79 -19.77
CA ALA A 153 -12.08 -10.88 -19.06
C ALA A 153 -10.98 -11.72 -18.39
N GLY A 154 -11.06 -11.90 -17.07
CA GLY A 154 -10.23 -12.81 -16.32
C GLY A 154 -10.88 -14.19 -16.26
N ALA A 155 -11.28 -14.60 -15.06
CA ALA A 155 -11.96 -15.87 -14.81
C ALA A 155 -13.45 -15.71 -14.52
N ASN A 156 -14.21 -16.77 -14.79
CA ASN A 156 -15.62 -16.89 -14.49
C ASN A 156 -15.90 -18.16 -13.68
N PHE A 157 -16.40 -17.97 -12.46
CA PHE A 157 -16.82 -19.01 -11.53
C PHE A 157 -18.34 -19.03 -11.31
N ALA A 158 -19.07 -18.08 -11.88
CA ALA A 158 -20.53 -18.01 -11.78
C ALA A 158 -21.25 -18.82 -12.86
N GLY A 159 -20.52 -19.32 -13.86
CA GLY A 159 -21.10 -19.96 -15.05
C GLY A 159 -21.58 -18.95 -16.09
N GLY A 160 -22.15 -19.46 -17.19
CA GLY A 160 -22.60 -18.62 -18.30
C GLY A 160 -21.44 -17.97 -19.08
N THR A 161 -21.68 -16.79 -19.65
CA THR A 161 -20.67 -16.06 -20.42
C THR A 161 -19.72 -15.27 -19.50
N ASN A 162 -18.53 -14.95 -20.00
CA ASN A 162 -17.57 -14.10 -19.27
C ASN A 162 -18.00 -12.64 -19.20
N ASN A 163 -18.99 -12.24 -20.02
CA ASN A 163 -19.45 -10.87 -20.07
C ASN A 163 -20.27 -10.51 -18.82
N ASP A 164 -20.39 -9.21 -18.54
CA ASP A 164 -21.25 -8.73 -17.47
C ASP A 164 -22.72 -8.68 -17.91
N GLY A 165 -23.49 -9.73 -17.61
CA GLY A 165 -24.92 -9.76 -17.87
C GLY A 165 -25.77 -9.01 -16.83
N ASN A 166 -25.16 -8.45 -15.78
CA ASN A 166 -25.87 -7.71 -14.73
C ASN A 166 -25.65 -6.19 -14.83
N GLY A 167 -24.42 -5.75 -15.08
CA GLY A 167 -24.01 -4.35 -15.17
C GLY A 167 -23.33 -3.80 -13.91
N HIS A 168 -23.49 -4.43 -12.74
CA HIS A 168 -22.88 -3.96 -11.49
C HIS A 168 -21.35 -3.92 -11.56
N GLY A 169 -20.72 -5.00 -12.04
CA GLY A 169 -19.27 -5.09 -12.19
C GLY A 169 -18.71 -4.07 -13.17
N THR A 170 -19.40 -3.85 -14.30
CA THR A 170 -19.05 -2.80 -15.28
C THR A 170 -19.16 -1.40 -14.69
N ALA A 171 -20.19 -1.12 -13.88
CA ALA A 171 -20.31 0.16 -13.19
C ALA A 171 -19.15 0.41 -12.22
N MET A 172 -18.75 -0.62 -11.46
CA MET A 172 -17.60 -0.54 -10.54
C MET A 172 -16.27 -0.39 -11.28
N ALA A 173 -16.07 -1.14 -12.38
CA ALA A 173 -14.95 -0.95 -13.28
C ALA A 173 -14.91 0.48 -13.86
N GLY A 174 -16.08 1.05 -14.13
CA GLY A 174 -16.25 2.44 -14.57
C GLY A 174 -15.73 3.46 -13.57
N VAL A 175 -16.13 3.34 -12.30
CA VAL A 175 -15.65 4.22 -11.22
C VAL A 175 -14.13 4.08 -11.01
N VAL A 176 -13.58 2.89 -11.21
CA VAL A 176 -12.14 2.65 -11.06
C VAL A 176 -11.36 3.25 -12.23
N GLY A 177 -11.70 2.90 -13.47
CA GLY A 177 -10.78 3.09 -14.61
C GLY A 177 -11.41 3.52 -15.93
N SER A 178 -12.65 4.02 -15.95
CA SER A 178 -13.19 4.64 -17.17
C SER A 178 -12.47 5.94 -17.54
N ILE A 179 -12.47 6.30 -18.82
CA ILE A 179 -11.88 7.55 -19.32
C ILE A 179 -12.52 8.77 -18.65
N LEU A 180 -13.85 8.84 -18.59
CA LEU A 180 -14.55 10.02 -18.08
C LEU A 180 -14.77 10.02 -16.56
N TYR A 181 -14.99 8.86 -15.95
CA TYR A 181 -15.45 8.77 -14.55
C TYR A 181 -14.45 8.06 -13.63
N GLY A 182 -13.38 7.49 -14.19
CA GLY A 182 -12.39 6.70 -13.47
C GLY A 182 -11.51 7.55 -12.57
N VAL A 183 -11.11 6.98 -11.45
CA VAL A 183 -10.03 7.52 -10.60
C VAL A 183 -8.67 7.22 -11.25
N ALA A 184 -8.42 5.97 -11.60
CA ALA A 184 -7.21 5.50 -12.28
C ALA A 184 -7.48 5.32 -13.77
N LYS A 185 -7.62 6.44 -14.48
CA LYS A 185 -8.08 6.50 -15.88
C LYS A 185 -7.23 5.72 -16.89
N GLN A 186 -6.04 5.25 -16.53
CA GLN A 186 -5.15 4.45 -17.36
C GLN A 186 -4.78 3.09 -16.75
N THR A 187 -5.45 2.66 -15.67
CA THR A 187 -5.26 1.30 -15.13
C THR A 187 -5.74 0.23 -16.10
N THR A 188 -5.15 -0.96 -16.02
CA THR A 188 -5.74 -2.17 -16.59
C THR A 188 -6.86 -2.68 -15.68
N LEU A 189 -8.00 -3.07 -16.25
CA LEU A 189 -9.16 -3.60 -15.55
C LEU A 189 -9.34 -5.08 -15.87
N ILE A 190 -9.54 -5.93 -14.87
CA ILE A 190 -9.63 -7.38 -15.04
C ILE A 190 -10.90 -7.88 -14.35
N GLY A 191 -11.86 -8.39 -15.12
CA GLY A 191 -13.12 -8.90 -14.58
C GLY A 191 -12.94 -10.30 -13.99
N VAL A 192 -13.34 -10.48 -12.73
CA VAL A 192 -13.42 -11.80 -12.07
C VAL A 192 -14.88 -12.04 -11.70
N LYS A 193 -15.56 -12.83 -12.53
CA LYS A 193 -16.99 -13.08 -12.41
C LYS A 193 -17.25 -14.19 -11.39
N VAL A 194 -17.76 -13.81 -10.22
CA VAL A 194 -18.13 -14.72 -9.12
C VAL A 194 -19.63 -14.66 -8.80
N LEU A 195 -20.33 -13.68 -9.38
CA LEU A 195 -21.77 -13.51 -9.33
C LEU A 195 -22.40 -13.76 -10.72
N SER A 196 -23.56 -14.41 -10.72
CA SER A 196 -24.38 -14.64 -11.90
C SER A 196 -24.93 -13.32 -12.47
N ASP A 197 -25.62 -13.39 -13.60
CA ASP A 197 -26.26 -12.22 -14.22
C ASP A 197 -27.43 -11.67 -13.38
N SER A 198 -27.94 -12.46 -12.43
CA SER A 198 -28.90 -11.98 -11.43
C SER A 198 -28.23 -11.31 -10.21
N GLY A 199 -26.90 -11.19 -10.19
CA GLY A 199 -26.15 -10.56 -9.09
C GLY A 199 -25.92 -11.45 -7.88
N SER A 200 -26.18 -12.76 -7.98
CA SER A 200 -26.06 -13.71 -6.86
C SER A 200 -24.92 -14.70 -7.08
N GLY A 201 -24.30 -15.16 -6.01
CA GLY A 201 -23.23 -16.16 -6.08
C GLY A 201 -22.98 -16.79 -4.72
N THR A 202 -22.10 -17.78 -4.68
CA THR A 202 -21.76 -18.50 -3.46
C THR A 202 -20.42 -18.04 -2.90
N VAL A 203 -20.19 -18.28 -1.61
CA VAL A 203 -18.88 -18.12 -0.98
C VAL A 203 -17.81 -18.97 -1.71
N SER A 204 -18.16 -20.16 -2.19
CA SER A 204 -17.22 -21.00 -2.95
C SER A 204 -16.77 -20.32 -4.25
N ASN A 205 -17.68 -19.69 -5.00
CA ASN A 205 -17.31 -18.96 -6.22
C ASN A 205 -16.41 -17.77 -5.91
N LEU A 206 -16.71 -17.04 -4.83
CA LEU A 206 -15.87 -15.94 -4.38
C LEU A 206 -14.46 -16.43 -4.01
N LEU A 207 -14.35 -17.51 -3.25
CA LEU A 207 -13.05 -18.10 -2.88
C LEU A 207 -12.27 -18.58 -4.11
N SER A 208 -12.94 -19.21 -5.09
CA SER A 208 -12.31 -19.59 -6.36
C SER A 208 -11.78 -18.36 -7.11
N GLY A 209 -12.55 -17.27 -7.14
CA GLY A 209 -12.12 -15.98 -7.70
C GLY A 209 -10.89 -15.41 -7.02
N LEU A 210 -10.92 -15.27 -5.69
CA LEU A 210 -9.80 -14.73 -4.93
C LEU A 210 -8.54 -15.61 -5.05
N SER A 211 -8.72 -16.94 -5.04
CA SER A 211 -7.62 -17.89 -5.24
C SER A 211 -7.01 -17.74 -6.63
N TRP A 212 -7.82 -17.66 -7.69
CA TRP A 212 -7.33 -17.47 -9.05
C TRP A 212 -6.54 -16.17 -9.24
N ILE A 213 -6.95 -15.08 -8.58
CA ILE A 213 -6.19 -13.81 -8.62
C ILE A 213 -4.76 -13.98 -8.10
N THR A 214 -4.53 -14.85 -7.11
CA THR A 214 -3.18 -15.04 -6.55
C THR A 214 -2.18 -15.53 -7.60
N SER A 215 -2.63 -16.39 -8.53
CA SER A 215 -1.79 -16.93 -9.60
C SER A 215 -1.81 -16.05 -10.84
N ASP A 216 -2.97 -15.56 -11.28
CA ASP A 216 -3.04 -14.71 -12.48
C ASP A 216 -2.21 -13.42 -12.31
N ALA A 217 -2.22 -12.81 -11.12
CA ALA A 217 -1.48 -11.57 -10.85
C ALA A 217 0.04 -11.71 -10.99
N THR A 218 0.62 -12.91 -10.86
CA THR A 218 2.07 -13.12 -11.05
C THR A 218 2.46 -13.20 -12.52
N THR A 219 1.49 -13.43 -13.41
CA THR A 219 1.71 -13.56 -14.86
C THR A 219 1.54 -12.23 -15.60
N ARG A 220 0.97 -11.21 -14.93
CA ARG A 220 0.67 -9.91 -15.56
C ARG A 220 1.76 -8.89 -15.30
N SER A 221 2.01 -8.05 -16.30
CA SER A 221 2.88 -6.89 -16.17
C SER A 221 2.10 -5.74 -15.51
N CYS A 222 2.18 -5.68 -14.18
CA CYS A 222 1.58 -4.62 -13.35
C CYS A 222 2.66 -3.96 -12.48
N PRO A 223 3.68 -3.32 -13.08
CA PRO A 223 4.90 -2.87 -12.39
C PRO A 223 4.66 -1.81 -11.30
N LYS A 224 3.52 -1.12 -11.34
CA LYS A 224 3.12 -0.14 -10.31
C LYS A 224 2.15 -0.70 -9.26
N GLY A 225 1.85 -2.01 -9.32
CA GLY A 225 1.08 -2.71 -8.30
C GLY A 225 -0.26 -3.26 -8.77
N VAL A 226 -0.87 -4.05 -7.88
CA VAL A 226 -2.13 -4.76 -8.11
C VAL A 226 -3.12 -4.40 -7.00
N MET A 227 -4.33 -4.06 -7.41
CA MET A 227 -5.47 -3.88 -6.52
C MET A 227 -6.58 -4.90 -6.83
N VAL A 228 -7.30 -5.31 -5.80
CA VAL A 228 -8.48 -6.17 -5.88
C VAL A 228 -9.65 -5.42 -5.27
N LEU A 229 -10.64 -5.08 -6.09
CA LEU A 229 -11.91 -4.53 -5.63
C LEU A 229 -12.93 -5.67 -5.53
N VAL A 230 -13.30 -6.02 -4.30
CA VAL A 230 -14.41 -6.95 -4.03
C VAL A 230 -15.71 -6.15 -4.03
N ALA A 231 -16.36 -6.17 -5.18
CA ALA A 231 -17.54 -5.39 -5.51
C ALA A 231 -18.85 -6.08 -5.11
N LEU A 232 -18.89 -6.65 -3.90
CA LEU A 232 -20.02 -7.40 -3.39
C LEU A 232 -19.98 -7.46 -1.86
N GLY A 233 -21.12 -7.80 -1.26
CA GLY A 233 -21.24 -8.03 0.18
C GLY A 233 -21.91 -9.37 0.47
N GLY A 234 -21.79 -9.81 1.73
CA GLY A 234 -22.43 -11.01 2.26
C GLY A 234 -22.12 -11.15 3.74
N GLY A 235 -22.77 -12.09 4.44
CA GLY A 235 -22.52 -12.32 5.86
C GLY A 235 -21.08 -12.70 6.18
N TYR A 236 -20.72 -12.68 7.48
CA TYR A 236 -19.39 -13.05 7.95
C TYR A 236 -18.97 -14.44 7.43
N SER A 237 -17.74 -14.52 6.92
CA SER A 237 -17.14 -15.78 6.46
C SER A 237 -15.65 -15.81 6.81
N SER A 238 -15.27 -16.73 7.70
CA SER A 238 -13.87 -16.91 8.12
C SER A 238 -12.96 -17.30 6.95
N SER A 239 -13.46 -18.12 6.03
CA SER A 239 -12.71 -18.54 4.85
C SER A 239 -12.44 -17.38 3.90
N VAL A 240 -13.42 -16.48 3.71
CA VAL A 240 -13.22 -15.31 2.86
C VAL A 240 -12.27 -14.30 3.48
N ASN A 241 -12.37 -14.08 4.80
CA ASN A 241 -11.42 -13.24 5.53
C ASN A 241 -9.98 -13.77 5.40
N ALA A 242 -9.79 -15.08 5.52
CA ALA A 242 -8.49 -15.71 5.32
C ALA A 242 -7.97 -15.54 3.88
N ALA A 243 -8.83 -15.67 2.87
CA ALA A 243 -8.46 -15.46 1.47
C ALA A 243 -8.06 -14.00 1.17
N VAL A 244 -8.79 -13.03 1.73
CA VAL A 244 -8.43 -11.60 1.62
C VAL A 244 -7.10 -11.32 2.32
N ALA A 245 -6.88 -11.87 3.52
CA ALA A 245 -5.61 -11.73 4.22
C ALA A 245 -4.43 -12.33 3.42
N ALA A 246 -4.65 -13.43 2.69
CA ALA A 246 -3.65 -14.03 1.81
C ALA A 246 -3.33 -13.16 0.58
N LEU A 247 -4.32 -12.46 0.01
CA LEU A 247 -4.08 -11.50 -1.07
C LEU A 247 -3.22 -10.33 -0.58
N VAL A 248 -3.55 -9.78 0.59
CA VAL A 248 -2.78 -8.72 1.24
C VAL A 248 -1.34 -9.15 1.52
N SER A 249 -1.15 -10.33 2.14
CA SER A 249 0.20 -10.84 2.43
C SER A 249 1.00 -11.10 1.15
N GLY A 250 0.31 -11.42 0.06
CA GLY A 250 0.84 -11.52 -1.30
C GLY A 250 1.04 -10.19 -2.02
N ASN A 251 1.02 -9.05 -1.32
CA ASN A 251 1.24 -7.68 -1.82
C ASN A 251 0.19 -7.17 -2.82
N LYS A 252 -1.08 -7.56 -2.65
CA LYS A 252 -2.21 -6.96 -3.37
C LYS A 252 -2.94 -6.02 -2.43
N PHE A 253 -3.26 -4.83 -2.90
CA PHE A 253 -4.15 -3.93 -2.17
C PHE A 253 -5.59 -4.42 -2.32
N VAL A 254 -6.33 -4.62 -1.23
CA VAL A 254 -7.71 -5.12 -1.31
C VAL A 254 -8.67 -4.07 -0.76
N ALA A 255 -9.71 -3.75 -1.52
CA ALA A 255 -10.82 -2.94 -1.08
C ALA A 255 -12.11 -3.77 -1.16
N VAL A 256 -12.93 -3.71 -0.12
CA VAL A 256 -14.19 -4.46 -0.04
C VAL A 256 -15.33 -3.53 0.32
N HIS A 257 -16.52 -3.80 -0.23
CA HIS A 257 -17.74 -3.10 0.16
C HIS A 257 -18.08 -3.40 1.62
N ALA A 258 -18.35 -2.35 2.39
CA ALA A 258 -18.71 -2.50 3.81
C ALA A 258 -20.11 -3.13 4.03
N GLY A 259 -20.92 -3.26 2.97
CA GLY A 259 -22.30 -3.75 3.05
C GLY A 259 -23.33 -2.63 3.27
N ASN A 260 -24.58 -2.92 2.92
CA ASN A 260 -25.70 -1.97 3.01
C ASN A 260 -26.68 -2.30 4.16
N ASP A 261 -26.43 -3.38 4.89
CA ASP A 261 -27.27 -3.85 5.98
C ASP A 261 -26.66 -3.44 7.33
N ALA A 262 -27.50 -3.18 8.34
CA ALA A 262 -27.08 -2.79 9.69
C ALA A 262 -26.36 -3.90 10.50
N ALA A 263 -26.08 -5.04 9.87
CA ALA A 263 -25.32 -6.14 10.46
C ALA A 263 -23.81 -5.86 10.32
N PRO A 264 -22.95 -6.43 11.19
CA PRO A 264 -21.50 -6.32 11.04
C PRO A 264 -21.09 -6.96 9.71
N MET A 265 -20.88 -6.10 8.73
CA MET A 265 -20.47 -6.42 7.39
C MET A 265 -19.10 -5.76 7.19
N TRP A 266 -18.18 -6.55 6.64
CA TRP A 266 -16.85 -6.21 6.13
C TRP A 266 -16.24 -4.86 6.56
N VAL A 267 -15.24 -4.94 7.44
CA VAL A 267 -14.37 -3.81 7.74
C VAL A 267 -13.59 -3.44 6.48
N ILE A 268 -13.54 -2.14 6.15
CA ILE A 268 -12.60 -1.58 5.17
C ILE A 268 -11.20 -1.84 5.71
N ILE A 269 -10.56 -2.89 5.20
CA ILE A 269 -9.22 -3.28 5.57
C ILE A 269 -8.30 -2.86 4.41
N LEU A 270 -7.83 -1.61 4.46
CA LEU A 270 -6.69 -1.19 3.65
C LEU A 270 -5.42 -1.73 4.31
N LEU A 271 -5.04 -2.96 3.99
CA LEU A 271 -3.76 -3.49 4.45
C LEU A 271 -2.72 -3.30 3.35
N HIS A 272 -1.78 -2.39 3.63
CA HIS A 272 -0.49 -2.37 2.97
C HIS A 272 0.55 -2.96 3.93
N ARG A 273 1.49 -3.73 3.40
CA ARG A 273 2.56 -4.45 4.12
C ARG A 273 3.47 -3.59 5.02
N ASN A 274 3.33 -2.26 4.96
CA ASN A 274 4.17 -1.30 5.68
C ASN A 274 3.54 -0.77 6.98
N LEU A 275 2.30 -1.17 7.30
CA LEU A 275 1.74 -0.95 8.64
C LEU A 275 2.16 -2.10 9.54
N ARG A 276 3.26 -1.91 10.28
CA ARG A 276 3.71 -2.86 11.32
C ARG A 276 2.59 -3.07 12.33
N LEU A 277 2.34 -4.34 12.64
CA LEU A 277 1.37 -4.81 13.63
C LEU A 277 1.69 -4.22 15.01
N ALA A 278 0.85 -3.33 15.52
CA ALA A 278 0.74 -3.16 16.97
C ALA A 278 -0.12 -4.33 17.51
N PRO A 279 0.29 -5.00 18.61
CA PRO A 279 -0.41 -6.16 19.13
C PRO A 279 -1.86 -5.83 19.52
N LEU A 280 -2.77 -6.69 19.07
CA LEU A 280 -4.23 -6.54 19.05
C LEU A 280 -4.90 -6.84 20.41
N GLU A 281 -4.19 -6.69 21.54
CA GLU A 281 -4.70 -7.09 22.86
C GLU A 281 -5.20 -5.92 23.74
N GLY A 282 -5.06 -4.66 23.30
CA GLY A 282 -5.41 -3.49 24.13
C GLY A 282 -6.56 -2.59 23.67
N LEU A 283 -7.13 -2.81 22.47
CA LEU A 283 -7.98 -1.80 21.79
C LEU A 283 -9.49 -2.12 21.73
N LEU A 284 -9.93 -3.26 22.29
CA LEU A 284 -11.34 -3.67 22.21
C LEU A 284 -12.34 -2.69 22.85
N PRO A 285 -12.11 -2.12 24.06
CA PRO A 285 -13.12 -1.27 24.70
C PRO A 285 -13.27 0.12 24.05
N THR A 286 -12.19 0.65 23.48
CA THR A 286 -12.13 2.01 22.92
C THR A 286 -12.71 2.08 21.50
N ILE A 287 -12.58 0.99 20.72
CA ILE A 287 -13.19 0.89 19.40
C ILE A 287 -14.70 0.65 19.52
N GLN A 288 -15.15 -0.11 20.51
CA GLN A 288 -16.56 -0.47 20.69
C GLN A 288 -17.44 0.74 21.10
N SER A 289 -16.89 1.63 21.92
CA SER A 289 -17.53 2.89 22.31
C SER A 289 -17.55 3.92 21.16
N ALA A 290 -16.49 3.99 20.36
CA ALA A 290 -16.45 4.82 19.15
C ALA A 290 -17.43 4.31 18.07
N LEU A 291 -17.57 2.99 17.90
CA LEU A 291 -18.49 2.39 16.93
C LEU A 291 -19.97 2.64 17.30
N GLN A 292 -20.32 2.53 18.59
CA GLN A 292 -21.69 2.80 19.07
C GLN A 292 -22.08 4.28 18.94
N ALA A 293 -21.16 5.21 19.22
CA ALA A 293 -21.41 6.65 19.04
C ALA A 293 -21.60 7.02 17.56
N THR A 294 -20.91 6.32 16.65
CA THR A 294 -21.01 6.55 15.20
C THR A 294 -22.28 5.94 14.60
N LEU A 295 -22.75 4.81 15.14
CA LEU A 295 -24.00 4.15 14.72
C LEU A 295 -25.26 4.91 15.16
N GLY A 296 -25.25 5.56 16.34
CA GLY A 296 -26.38 6.35 16.83
C GLY A 296 -26.68 7.60 15.99
N LEU A 297 -25.65 8.22 15.40
CA LEU A 297 -25.80 9.41 14.55
C LEU A 297 -26.18 9.08 13.09
N CYS A 298 -25.97 7.84 12.64
CA CYS A 298 -26.36 7.39 11.30
C CYS A 298 -27.89 7.28 11.11
N LEU A 299 -28.66 7.15 12.18
CA LEU A 299 -30.10 6.90 12.13
C LEU A 299 -30.97 8.15 11.90
N ILE A 300 -30.44 9.38 12.02
CA ILE A 300 -31.30 10.58 12.07
C ILE A 300 -31.24 11.44 10.78
N TYR A 301 -30.20 11.37 9.94
CA TYR A 301 -30.05 12.37 8.87
C TYR A 301 -29.41 11.90 7.53
N GLY A 302 -29.63 10.67 7.06
CA GLY A 302 -29.42 10.31 5.64
C GLY A 302 -28.11 10.81 4.99
N LEU A 303 -26.99 10.79 5.71
CA LEU A 303 -25.72 11.43 5.31
C LEU A 303 -24.59 10.40 5.20
N LEU A 304 -24.71 9.51 4.21
CA LEU A 304 -23.65 8.56 3.80
C LEU A 304 -22.30 9.25 3.50
N ALA A 305 -22.31 10.52 3.10
CA ALA A 305 -21.10 11.30 2.82
C ALA A 305 -20.32 11.76 4.07
N ARG A 306 -20.97 11.87 5.25
CA ARG A 306 -20.29 12.31 6.49
C ARG A 306 -19.49 11.18 7.15
N ALA A 307 -19.99 9.95 7.09
CA ALA A 307 -19.26 8.77 7.57
C ALA A 307 -17.98 8.54 6.76
N PHE A 308 -18.04 8.77 5.44
CA PHE A 308 -16.88 8.70 4.54
C PHE A 308 -15.81 9.76 4.88
N LEU A 309 -16.22 10.96 5.29
CA LEU A 309 -15.33 12.07 5.66
C LEU A 309 -14.63 11.84 7.02
N LEU A 310 -15.35 11.32 8.02
CA LEU A 310 -14.79 11.02 9.34
C LEU A 310 -13.74 9.90 9.27
N LEU A 311 -13.96 8.90 8.41
CA LEU A 311 -13.02 7.81 8.20
C LEU A 311 -11.72 8.28 7.54
N ILE A 312 -11.81 9.16 6.52
CA ILE A 312 -10.63 9.77 5.88
C ILE A 312 -9.84 10.66 6.85
N LEU A 313 -10.52 11.42 7.71
CA LEU A 313 -9.88 12.29 8.71
C LEU A 313 -9.19 11.49 9.83
N MET A 314 -9.76 10.34 10.21
CA MET A 314 -9.12 9.41 11.16
C MET A 314 -7.90 8.71 10.56
N VAL A 315 -7.96 8.34 9.27
CA VAL A 315 -6.82 7.78 8.52
C VAL A 315 -5.70 8.81 8.37
N ALA A 316 -6.03 10.09 8.10
CA ALA A 316 -5.03 11.16 8.03
C ALA A 316 -4.34 11.43 9.38
N ARG A 317 -5.04 11.25 10.51
CA ARG A 317 -4.47 11.39 11.87
C ARG A 317 -3.44 10.32 12.20
N GLN A 318 -3.61 9.10 11.67
CA GLN A 318 -2.66 8.00 11.88
C GLN A 318 -1.44 8.06 10.96
N LEU A 319 -1.55 8.74 9.81
CA LEU A 319 -0.46 8.81 8.82
C LEU A 319 0.55 9.94 9.07
N PHE A 320 0.23 10.98 9.88
CA PHE A 320 1.10 12.15 10.06
C PHE A 320 1.06 12.72 11.51
N PRO A 321 1.72 12.07 12.49
CA PRO A 321 1.69 12.50 13.89
C PRO A 321 2.49 13.79 14.17
N ASP A 322 3.55 14.07 13.41
CA ASP A 322 4.55 15.10 13.75
C ASP A 322 4.17 16.55 13.37
N HIS A 323 2.98 16.76 12.80
CA HIS A 323 2.49 18.10 12.40
C HIS A 323 1.31 18.61 13.25
N TRP A 324 1.03 18.00 14.40
CA TRP A 324 -0.22 18.24 15.16
C TRP A 324 -0.16 19.28 16.29
N GLN A 325 0.97 19.96 16.54
CA GLN A 325 1.10 20.80 17.73
C GLN A 325 0.47 22.21 17.70
N GLN A 326 -0.35 22.61 16.72
CA GLN A 326 -0.90 23.98 16.72
C GLN A 326 -2.41 24.19 16.48
N LEU A 327 -3.27 23.18 16.60
CA LEU A 327 -4.73 23.39 16.52
C LEU A 327 -5.51 22.73 17.67
N THR A 328 -5.11 23.02 18.90
CA THR A 328 -6.10 23.31 19.95
C THR A 328 -6.34 24.80 19.96
N LEU A 329 -7.34 25.26 19.21
CA LEU A 329 -8.23 26.37 19.54
C LEU A 329 -9.10 26.66 18.31
N LEU A 330 -10.40 26.84 18.60
CA LEU A 330 -11.50 27.30 17.74
C LEU A 330 -12.25 26.21 16.96
N GLY A 331 -13.27 25.67 17.65
CA GLY A 331 -14.69 25.91 17.30
C GLY A 331 -15.24 25.14 16.11
#